data_AF-A0A397W102-F1
#
_entry.id   AF-A0A397W102-F1
#
_cell.length_a   1.000
_cell.length_b   1.000
_cell.length_c   1.000
_cell.angle_alpha   90.00
_cell.angle_beta   90.00
_cell.angle_gamma   90.00
#
_symmetry.space_group_name_H-M   'P 1'
#
loop_
_entity.id
_entity.type
_entity.pdbx_description
1 polymer ?
#
loop_
_entity_poly.entity_id
_entity_poly.type
_entity_poly.pdbx_seq_one_letter_code
_entity_poly.pdbx_strand_id
1 'polypeptide(L)'
;MVMTCEFLFEELAKQLETYLIETKASWLRLHFSKVFQKSFQNIKFQELQNWCNDIIVKHPEKFFGSEDFISIQVNALISVIKRDDLQMEEIKIWKRVIEWELHKIQAFHLNLKIGLMIIF
;
A
#
# COMPACT_ATOMS: atom_id res chain seq x y z
N MET A 1 -14.38 -27.68 -13.53
CA MET A 1 -12.95 -27.75 -13.93
C MET A 1 -12.25 -26.40 -13.84
N VAL A 2 -12.86 -25.28 -14.28
CA VAL A 2 -12.25 -23.93 -14.10
C VAL A 2 -12.19 -23.52 -12.61
N MET A 3 -13.28 -23.68 -11.85
CA MET A 3 -13.31 -23.31 -10.42
C MET A 3 -12.29 -24.06 -9.54
N THR A 4 -11.99 -25.32 -9.87
CA THR A 4 -10.99 -26.12 -9.13
C THR A 4 -9.58 -25.61 -9.35
N CYS A 5 -9.27 -25.07 -10.55
CA CYS A 5 -7.98 -24.46 -10.82
C CYS A 5 -7.83 -23.12 -10.08
N GLU A 6 -8.87 -22.28 -10.10
CA GLU A 6 -8.87 -20.99 -9.38
C GLU A 6 -8.61 -21.19 -7.88
N PHE A 7 -9.29 -22.16 -7.25
CA PHE A 7 -9.08 -22.51 -5.85
C PHE A 7 -7.65 -22.99 -5.56
N LEU A 8 -7.08 -23.86 -6.41
CA LEU A 8 -5.69 -24.33 -6.26
C LEU A 8 -4.68 -23.17 -6.37
N PHE A 9 -4.92 -22.20 -7.25
CA PHE A 9 -4.06 -21.03 -7.37
C PHE A 9 -4.14 -20.10 -6.15
N GLU A 10 -5.31 -19.97 -5.52
CA GLU A 10 -5.47 -19.18 -4.30
C GLU A 10 -4.74 -19.83 -3.11
N GLU A 11 -4.86 -21.15 -2.96
CA GLU A 11 -4.13 -21.88 -1.90
C GLU A 11 -2.61 -21.79 -2.11
N LEU A 12 -2.14 -21.95 -3.35
CA LEU A 12 -0.72 -21.78 -3.69
C LEU A 12 -0.23 -20.36 -3.42
N ALA A 13 -1.02 -19.33 -3.77
CA ALA A 13 -0.67 -17.95 -3.49
C ALA A 13 -0.53 -17.70 -1.98
N LYS A 14 -1.48 -18.19 -1.18
CA LYS A 14 -1.43 -18.07 0.28
C LYS A 14 -0.21 -18.76 0.89
N GLN A 15 0.11 -19.97 0.42
CA GLN A 15 1.31 -20.69 0.87
C GLN A 15 2.60 -19.94 0.51
N LEU A 16 2.66 -19.37 -0.70
CA LEU A 16 3.80 -18.56 -1.14
C LEU A 16 3.94 -17.28 -0.31
N GLU A 17 2.85 -16.58 0.01
CA GLU A 17 2.89 -15.39 0.87
C GLU A 17 3.42 -15.73 2.26
N THR A 18 2.89 -16.79 2.87
CA THR A 18 3.32 -17.26 4.19
C THR A 18 4.81 -17.61 4.17
N TYR A 19 5.24 -18.39 3.18
CA TYR A 19 6.65 -18.76 3.00
C TYR A 19 7.56 -17.53 2.82
N LEU A 20 7.14 -16.55 2.02
CA LEU A 20 7.89 -15.31 1.81
C LEU A 20 8.00 -14.49 3.10
N ILE A 21 6.92 -14.37 3.85
CA ILE A 21 6.89 -13.66 5.14
C ILE A 21 7.83 -14.32 6.14
N GLU A 22 7.79 -15.64 6.27
CA GLU A 22 8.60 -16.38 7.25
C GLU A 22 10.09 -16.41 6.87
N THR A 23 10.41 -16.63 5.60
CA THR A 23 11.79 -16.88 5.17
C THR A 23 12.52 -15.64 4.63
N LYS A 24 11.79 -14.62 4.17
CA LYS A 24 12.34 -13.40 3.54
C LYS A 24 11.93 -12.11 4.24
N ALA A 25 11.48 -12.18 5.50
CA ALA A 25 11.05 -11.01 6.28
C ALA A 25 12.04 -9.83 6.24
N SER A 26 13.34 -10.10 6.32
CA SER A 26 14.39 -9.07 6.26
C SER A 26 14.43 -8.35 4.91
N TRP A 27 14.37 -9.12 3.81
CA TRP A 27 14.30 -8.58 2.45
C TRP A 27 13.00 -7.80 2.23
N LEU A 28 11.86 -8.32 2.70
CA LEU A 28 10.57 -7.63 2.61
C LEU A 28 10.60 -6.29 3.34
N ARG A 29 11.22 -6.22 4.53
CA ARG A 29 11.37 -4.96 5.29
C ARG A 29 12.29 -3.97 4.58
N LEU A 30 13.36 -4.45 3.95
CA LEU A 30 14.27 -3.59 3.18
C LEU A 30 13.56 -2.96 1.97
N HIS A 31 12.62 -3.69 1.38
CA HIS A 31 11.84 -3.25 0.20
C HIS A 31 10.39 -2.90 0.53
N PHE A 32 10.12 -2.49 1.77
CA PHE A 32 8.78 -2.35 2.33
C PHE A 32 7.83 -1.54 1.44
N SER A 33 8.24 -0.36 0.98
CA SER A 33 7.41 0.52 0.15
C SER A 33 6.91 -0.16 -1.13
N LYS A 34 7.79 -0.89 -1.82
CA LYS A 34 7.44 -1.64 -3.03
C LYS A 34 6.53 -2.82 -2.71
N VAL A 35 6.84 -3.56 -1.64
CA VAL A 35 6.03 -4.71 -1.19
C VAL A 35 4.62 -4.24 -0.83
N PHE A 36 4.49 -3.18 -0.04
CA PHE A 36 3.22 -2.58 0.33
C PHE A 36 2.43 -2.15 -0.90
N GLN A 37 3.01 -1.37 -1.81
CA GLN A 37 2.29 -0.97 -3.02
C GLN A 37 1.86 -2.16 -3.88
N LYS A 38 2.69 -3.19 -4.01
CA LYS A 38 2.37 -4.40 -4.79
C LYS A 38 1.31 -5.28 -4.12
N SER A 39 1.34 -5.44 -2.80
CA SER A 39 0.35 -6.24 -2.10
C SER A 39 -1.05 -5.65 -2.26
N PHE A 40 -1.18 -4.32 -2.23
CA PHE A 40 -2.45 -3.63 -2.43
C PHE A 40 -2.89 -3.51 -3.91
N GLN A 41 -2.08 -3.93 -4.89
CA GLN A 41 -2.54 -4.02 -6.29
C GLN A 41 -3.47 -5.21 -6.53
N ASN A 42 -3.44 -6.23 -5.66
CA ASN A 42 -4.24 -7.43 -5.80
C ASN A 42 -4.84 -7.83 -4.46
N ILE A 43 -6.16 -7.90 -4.40
CA ILE A 43 -6.92 -8.28 -3.19
C ILE A 43 -6.58 -9.69 -2.70
N LYS A 44 -5.97 -10.54 -3.54
CA LYS A 44 -5.57 -11.90 -3.18
C LYS A 44 -4.38 -11.94 -2.21
N PHE A 45 -3.55 -10.89 -2.14
CA PHE A 45 -2.36 -10.88 -1.28
C PHE A 45 -2.65 -10.44 0.16
N GLN A 46 -3.63 -11.08 0.80
CA GLN A 46 -4.13 -10.66 2.11
C GLN A 46 -3.10 -10.85 3.22
N GLU A 47 -2.33 -11.94 3.20
CA GLU A 47 -1.32 -12.21 4.23
C GLU A 47 -0.20 -11.16 4.18
N LEU A 48 0.26 -10.79 2.97
CA LEU A 48 1.22 -9.71 2.79
C LEU A 48 0.66 -8.33 3.16
N GLN A 49 -0.61 -8.05 2.87
CA GLN A 49 -1.26 -6.81 3.29
C GLN A 49 -1.32 -6.71 4.82
N ASN A 50 -1.71 -7.79 5.50
CA ASN A 50 -1.76 -7.87 6.96
C ASN A 50 -0.37 -7.70 7.57
N TRP A 51 0.62 -8.43 7.05
CA TRP A 51 2.02 -8.30 7.47
C TRP A 51 2.55 -6.87 7.33
N CYS A 52 2.20 -6.19 6.22
CA CYS A 52 2.59 -4.80 6.04
C CYS A 52 1.91 -3.88 7.07
N ASN A 53 0.61 -4.07 7.30
CA ASN A 53 -0.14 -3.27 8.27
C ASN A 53 0.42 -3.44 9.69
N ASP A 54 0.80 -4.66 10.09
CA ASP A 54 1.42 -4.93 11.39
C ASP A 54 2.77 -4.22 11.57
N ILE A 55 3.51 -3.98 10.49
CA ILE A 55 4.74 -3.19 10.52
C ILE A 55 4.41 -1.70 10.66
N ILE A 56 3.39 -1.21 9.96
CA ILE A 56 2.97 0.20 10.03
C ILE A 56 2.50 0.54 11.44
N VAL A 57 1.73 -0.34 12.09
CA VAL A 57 1.26 -0.15 13.47
C VAL A 57 2.41 0.00 14.46
N LYS A 58 3.50 -0.75 14.25
CA LYS A 58 4.71 -0.68 15.09
C LYS A 58 5.52 0.60 14.83
N HIS A 59 5.46 1.14 13.61
CA HIS A 59 6.27 2.27 13.18
C HIS A 59 5.48 3.28 12.33
N PRO A 60 4.37 3.85 12.85
CA PRO A 60 3.47 4.67 12.05
C PRO A 60 4.16 5.96 11.59
N GLU A 61 4.93 6.60 12.46
CA GLU A 61 5.67 7.82 12.10
C GLU A 61 6.65 7.61 10.95
N LYS A 62 7.30 6.44 10.88
CA LYS A 62 8.21 6.10 9.77
C LYS A 62 7.45 5.92 8.46
N PHE A 63 6.29 5.29 8.51
CA PHE A 63 5.45 5.09 7.34
C PHE A 63 4.91 6.42 6.81
N PHE A 64 4.23 7.18 7.66
CA PHE A 64 3.64 8.47 7.29
C PHE A 64 4.70 9.50 6.93
N GLY A 65 5.87 9.49 7.58
CA GLY A 65 6.99 10.39 7.29
C GLY A 65 7.78 10.07 6.02
N SER A 66 7.54 8.93 5.38
CA SER A 66 8.23 8.54 4.14
C SER A 66 7.84 9.44 2.97
N GLU A 67 8.79 9.76 2.09
CA GLU A 67 8.51 10.42 0.80
C GLU A 67 7.63 9.54 -0.10
N ASP A 68 7.78 8.21 -0.01
CA ASP A 68 6.99 7.26 -0.78
C ASP A 68 5.49 7.29 -0.42
N PHE A 69 5.13 7.89 0.72
CA PHE A 69 3.75 7.99 1.18
C PHE A 69 2.86 8.72 0.17
N ILE A 70 3.37 9.75 -0.52
CA ILE A 70 2.59 10.51 -1.53
C ILE A 70 2.18 9.64 -2.73
N SER A 71 2.85 8.50 -2.93
CA SER A 71 2.64 7.60 -4.06
C SER A 71 1.68 6.44 -3.75
N ILE A 72 1.19 6.31 -2.52
CA ILE A 72 0.34 5.19 -2.15
C ILE A 72 -0.99 5.20 -2.91
N GLN A 73 -1.57 4.02 -3.07
CA GLN A 73 -2.88 3.79 -3.68
C GLN A 73 -3.99 4.05 -2.65
N VAL A 74 -5.18 4.43 -3.13
CA VAL A 74 -6.32 4.79 -2.27
C VAL A 74 -6.73 3.65 -1.34
N ASN A 75 -6.79 2.42 -1.86
CA ASN A 75 -7.14 1.23 -1.06
C ASN A 75 -6.12 0.94 0.05
N ALA A 76 -4.83 1.13 -0.23
CA ALA A 76 -3.75 1.00 0.74
C ALA A 76 -3.78 2.12 1.80
N LEU A 77 -4.17 3.35 1.41
CA LEU A 77 -4.38 4.41 2.38
C LEU A 77 -5.56 4.07 3.32
N ILE A 78 -6.69 3.66 2.75
CA ILE A 78 -7.89 3.29 3.50
C ILE A 78 -7.62 2.17 4.50
N SER A 79 -6.83 1.15 4.12
CA SER A 79 -6.51 0.04 5.03
C SER A 79 -5.69 0.49 6.25
N VAL A 80 -4.85 1.52 6.10
CA VAL A 80 -4.04 2.07 7.19
C VAL A 80 -4.86 3.00 8.07
N ILE A 81 -5.56 3.99 7.51
CA ILE A 81 -6.26 5.02 8.30
C ILE A 81 -7.52 4.50 9.03
N LYS A 82 -8.03 3.33 8.64
CA LYS A 82 -9.15 2.68 9.34
C LYS A 82 -8.75 2.04 10.67
N ARG A 83 -7.44 1.91 10.94
CA ARG A 83 -6.93 1.29 12.16
C ARG A 83 -6.94 2.27 13.32
N ASP A 84 -7.42 1.81 14.46
CA ASP A 84 -7.48 2.54 15.73
C ASP A 84 -6.23 2.33 16.60
N ASP A 85 -5.39 1.36 16.25
CA ASP A 85 -4.20 0.96 17.02
C ASP A 85 -2.90 1.66 16.58
N LEU A 86 -2.99 2.62 15.66
CA LEU A 86 -1.84 3.44 15.24
C LEU A 86 -1.35 4.31 16.41
N GLN A 87 -0.13 4.04 16.89
CA GLN A 87 0.51 4.81 17.96
C GLN A 87 1.06 6.16 17.44
N MET A 88 0.18 7.02 16.93
CA MET A 88 0.51 8.34 16.36
C MET A 88 -0.67 9.29 16.54
N GLU A 89 -0.40 10.58 16.80
CA GLU A 89 -1.46 11.57 16.94
C GLU A 89 -2.29 11.70 15.65
N GLU A 90 -3.62 11.61 15.76
CA GLU A 90 -4.54 11.69 14.61
C GLU A 90 -4.32 12.95 13.78
N ILE A 91 -4.03 14.09 14.42
CA ILE A 91 -3.78 15.36 13.72
C ILE A 91 -2.59 15.26 12.75
N LYS A 92 -1.54 14.50 13.11
CA LYS A 92 -0.38 14.27 12.26
C LYS A 92 -0.72 13.34 11.09
N ILE A 93 -1.56 12.33 11.33
CA ILE A 93 -2.08 11.43 10.30
C ILE A 93 -2.88 12.25 9.28
N TRP A 94 -3.87 13.02 9.73
CA TRP A 94 -4.73 13.83 8.86
C TRP A 94 -3.94 14.86 8.05
N LYS A 95 -2.91 15.48 8.64
CA LYS A 95 -2.02 16.39 7.91
C LYS A 95 -1.36 15.69 6.72
N ARG A 96 -0.84 14.48 6.91
CA ARG A 96 -0.21 13.70 5.83
C ARG A 96 -1.23 13.25 4.78
N VAL A 97 -2.44 12.87 5.18
CA VAL A 97 -3.54 12.54 4.23
C VAL A 97 -3.87 13.74 3.34
N ILE A 98 -3.95 14.94 3.90
CA ILE A 98 -4.20 16.18 3.13
C ILE A 98 -3.03 16.45 2.16
N GLU A 99 -1.78 16.31 2.60
CA GLU A 99 -0.60 16.45 1.74
C GLU A 99 -0.63 15.44 0.57
N TRP A 100 -1.01 14.19 0.82
CA TRP A 100 -1.19 13.16 -0.21
C TRP A 100 -2.29 13.53 -1.22
N GLU A 101 -3.46 13.97 -0.76
CA GLU A 101 -4.56 14.41 -1.64
C GLU A 101 -4.16 15.60 -2.52
N LEU A 102 -3.52 16.63 -1.92
CA LEU A 102 -3.06 17.81 -2.65
C LEU A 102 -2.06 17.43 -3.75
N HIS A 103 -1.14 16.49 -3.46
CA HIS A 103 -0.19 16.00 -4.44
C HIS A 103 -0.87 15.28 -5.62
N LYS A 104 -1.91 14.47 -5.35
CA LYS A 104 -2.71 13.81 -6.40
C LYS A 104 -3.46 14.81 -7.28
N ILE A 105 -4.07 15.83 -6.68
CA ILE A 105 -4.78 16.89 -7.40
C ILE A 105 -3.80 17.66 -8.31
N GLN A 106 -2.64 18.05 -7.80
CA GLN A 106 -1.61 18.72 -8.61
C GLN A 106 -1.15 17.85 -9.79
N ALA A 107 -0.87 16.57 -9.54
CA ALA A 107 -0.49 15.63 -10.59
C ALA A 107 -1.60 15.48 -11.66
N PHE A 108 -2.86 15.42 -11.24
CA PHE A 108 -4.01 15.37 -12.16
C PHE A 108 -4.10 16.63 -13.04
N HIS A 109 -3.96 17.83 -12.44
CA HIS A 109 -3.96 19.08 -13.19
C HIS A 109 -2.79 19.20 -14.18
N LEU A 110 -1.59 18.72 -13.82
CA LEU A 110 -0.44 18.68 -14.73
C LEU A 110 -0.69 17.72 -15.90
N ASN A 111 -1.25 16.54 -15.65
CA ASN A 111 -1.57 15.56 -16.68
C ASN A 111 -2.63 16.08 -17.67
N LEU A 112 -3.64 16.81 -17.20
CA LEU A 112 -4.61 17.48 -18.08
C LEU A 112 -3.97 18.56 -18.95
N LYS A 113 -3.07 19.38 -18.39
CA LYS A 113 -2.34 20.40 -19.14
C LYS A 113 -1.46 19.77 -20.24
N ILE A 114 -0.73 18.71 -19.92
CA ILE A 114 0.12 17.99 -20.89
C ILE A 114 -0.75 17.32 -21.97
N GLY A 115 -1.86 16.67 -21.59
CA GLY A 115 -2.78 16.04 -22.55
C GLY A 115 -3.38 17.04 -23.53
N LEU A 116 -3.75 18.23 -23.07
CA LEU A 116 -4.20 19.32 -23.95
C LEU A 116 -3.06 19.83 -24.84
N MET A 117 -1.83 19.93 -24.32
CA MET A 117 -0.66 20.42 -25.05
C MET A 117 -0.14 19.46 -26.14
N ILE A 118 -0.56 18.18 -26.12
CA ILE A 118 -0.26 17.18 -27.17
C ILE A 118 -1.33 17.20 -28.29
N ILE A 119 -2.49 17.80 -28.03
CA ILE A 119 -3.62 17.87 -28.99
C ILE A 119 -3.57 19.16 -29.83
N PHE A 120 -2.65 20.09 -29.55
CA PHE A 120 -2.36 21.29 -30.34
C PHE A 120 -0.91 21.28 -30.83
#